data_AF-A0A7J8RZ10-F1
#
_entry.id   AF-A0A7J8RZ10-F1
#
_cell.length_a   1.000
_cell.length_b   1.000
_cell.length_c   1.000
_cell.angle_alpha   90.00
_cell.angle_beta   90.00
_cell.angle_gamma   90.00
#
_symmetry.space_group_name_H-M   'P 1'
#
loop_
_entity.id
_entity.type
_entity.pdbx_description
1 polymer ?
#
loop_
_entity_poly.entity_id
_entity_poly.type
_entity_poly.pdbx_seq_one_letter_code
_entity_poly.pdbx_strand_id
1 'polypeptide(L)'
;LVQPPVENYANPKTCFFHVLFKAAALAFYILSALFFNSFVIIFVVTVLLSALDFWVVKNVSGRILVGLRWWNEINDLGESVWRFECLDQESLARMNKKDSWLFWWTLYLSAVAWIVLGIFSLIRFQADYLLVIGVCLTLNIANIVGFTKCRKDAKKQIQQFATQTIASRFSSTLQSAFSVV
;
A
#
# COMPACT_ATOMS: atom_id res chain seq x y z
N LEU A 1 -31.61 -17.63 -5.43
CA LEU A 1 -30.63 -16.54 -5.29
C LEU A 1 -29.55 -17.00 -4.33
N VAL A 2 -28.43 -17.52 -4.85
CA VAL A 2 -27.26 -17.83 -4.03
C VAL A 2 -26.64 -16.49 -3.66
N GLN A 3 -26.80 -16.05 -2.41
CA GLN A 3 -26.05 -14.91 -1.92
C GLN A 3 -24.55 -15.23 -2.09
N PRO A 4 -23.73 -14.34 -2.68
CA PRO A 4 -22.30 -14.57 -2.72
C PRO A 4 -21.83 -14.77 -1.27
N PRO A 5 -21.00 -15.78 -0.98
CA PRO A 5 -20.55 -16.03 0.38
C PRO A 5 -19.97 -14.73 0.93
N VAL A 6 -20.43 -14.33 2.12
CA VAL A 6 -19.91 -13.16 2.81
C VAL A 6 -18.46 -13.45 3.16
N GLU A 7 -17.54 -13.02 2.29
CA GLU A 7 -16.10 -13.20 2.46
C GLU A 7 -15.70 -12.44 3.73
N ASN A 8 -15.39 -13.13 4.82
CA ASN A 8 -14.96 -12.48 6.06
C ASN A 8 -13.49 -12.04 5.95
N TYR A 9 -13.05 -11.13 6.82
CA TYR A 9 -11.63 -10.75 6.87
C TYR A 9 -10.78 -11.97 7.21
N ALA A 10 -9.79 -12.29 6.38
CA ALA A 10 -8.92 -13.44 6.61
C ALA A 10 -7.85 -13.11 7.67
N ASN A 11 -7.43 -11.83 7.74
CA ASN A 11 -6.40 -11.36 8.66
C ASN A 11 -6.89 -10.19 9.54
N PRO A 12 -7.88 -10.41 10.43
CA PRO A 12 -8.53 -9.33 11.20
C PRO A 12 -7.55 -8.58 12.11
N LYS A 13 -6.56 -9.27 12.69
CA LYS A 13 -5.52 -8.64 13.53
C LYS A 13 -4.68 -7.66 12.72
N THR A 14 -4.23 -8.06 11.53
CA THR A 14 -3.42 -7.21 10.65
C THR A 14 -4.22 -6.01 10.15
N CYS A 15 -5.48 -6.20 9.77
CA CYS A 15 -6.38 -5.10 9.41
C CYS A 15 -6.55 -4.10 10.56
N PHE A 16 -6.75 -4.58 11.79
CA PHE A 16 -6.86 -3.73 12.97
C PHE A 16 -5.59 -2.90 13.19
N PHE A 17 -4.41 -3.54 13.24
CA PHE A 17 -3.15 -2.80 13.42
C PHE A 17 -2.87 -1.82 12.28
N HIS A 18 -3.20 -2.18 11.03
CA HIS A 18 -3.05 -1.30 9.87
C HIS A 18 -3.83 0.01 10.02
N VAL A 19 -5.05 -0.05 10.56
CA VAL A 19 -5.87 1.14 10.83
C VAL A 19 -5.41 1.85 12.11
N LEU A 20 -5.06 1.09 13.15
CA LEU A 20 -4.68 1.62 14.46
C LEU A 20 -3.45 2.53 14.38
N PHE A 21 -2.39 2.13 13.69
CA PHE A 21 -1.17 2.95 13.61
C PHE A 21 -1.42 4.29 12.91
N LYS A 22 -2.28 4.32 11.88
CA LYS A 22 -2.69 5.54 11.18
C LYS A 22 -3.54 6.43 12.06
N ALA A 23 -4.54 5.84 12.71
CA ALA A 23 -5.41 6.53 13.64
C ALA A 23 -4.61 7.11 14.82
N ALA A 24 -3.63 6.38 15.34
CA ALA A 24 -2.78 6.83 16.44
C ALA A 24 -1.93 8.05 16.04
N ALA A 25 -1.31 8.04 14.86
CA ALA A 25 -0.54 9.18 14.37
C ALA A 25 -1.42 10.43 14.17
N LEU A 26 -2.61 10.26 13.57
CA LEU A 26 -3.58 11.34 13.36
C LEU A 26 -4.16 11.87 14.67
N ALA A 27 -4.59 10.98 15.56
CA ALA A 27 -5.16 11.34 16.85
C ALA A 27 -4.13 12.06 17.72
N PHE A 28 -2.88 11.56 17.76
CA PHE A 28 -1.81 12.23 18.47
C PHE A 28 -1.57 13.64 17.91
N TYR A 29 -1.49 13.81 16.59
CA TYR A 29 -1.32 15.13 15.98
C TYR A 29 -2.46 16.10 16.35
N ILE A 30 -3.72 15.66 16.24
CA ILE A 30 -4.89 16.51 16.54
C ILE A 30 -4.97 16.85 18.03
N LEU A 31 -4.82 15.86 18.91
CA LEU A 31 -4.85 16.07 20.36
C LEU A 31 -3.67 16.92 20.80
N SER A 32 -2.50 16.72 20.20
CA SER A 32 -1.31 17.45 20.61
C SER A 32 -1.34 18.93 20.22
N ALA A 33 -2.00 19.26 19.12
CA ALA A 33 -2.32 20.64 18.76
C ALA A 33 -3.29 21.34 19.75
N LEU A 34 -4.02 20.58 20.57
CA LEU A 34 -4.96 21.11 21.57
C LEU A 34 -4.35 21.20 22.98
N PHE A 35 -3.45 20.28 23.35
CA PHE A 35 -2.97 20.12 24.73
C PHE A 35 -1.49 20.43 24.95
N PHE A 36 -0.64 20.39 23.91
CA PHE A 36 0.81 20.59 24.07
C PHE A 36 1.27 21.90 23.41
N ASN A 37 2.13 22.64 24.12
CA ASN A 37 2.72 23.89 23.62
C ASN A 37 4.15 23.72 23.07
N SER A 38 4.71 22.50 23.12
CA SER A 38 6.07 22.24 22.63
C SER A 38 6.05 21.65 21.22
N PHE A 39 6.38 22.48 20.23
CA PHE A 39 6.48 22.06 18.83
C PHE A 39 7.43 20.87 18.64
N VAL A 40 8.58 20.86 19.33
CA VAL A 40 9.59 19.80 19.21
C VAL A 40 9.01 18.44 19.61
N ILE A 41 8.24 18.37 20.70
CA ILE A 41 7.62 17.13 21.15
C ILE A 41 6.56 16.67 20.14
N ILE A 42 5.71 17.59 19.67
CA ILE A 42 4.69 17.31 18.65
C ILE A 42 5.35 16.73 17.39
N PHE A 43 6.40 17.39 16.91
CA PHE A 43 7.14 16.97 15.72
C PHE A 43 7.75 15.58 15.89
N VAL A 44 8.57 15.38 16.93
CA VAL A 44 9.31 14.13 17.13
C VAL A 44 8.35 12.95 17.30
N VAL A 45 7.34 13.07 18.15
CA VAL A 45 6.43 11.95 18.42
C VAL A 45 5.54 11.64 17.21
N THR A 46 5.02 12.67 16.52
CA THR A 46 4.19 12.47 15.32
C THR A 46 4.98 11.81 14.19
N VAL A 47 6.22 12.27 13.96
CA VAL A 47 7.09 11.69 12.93
C VAL A 47 7.47 10.26 13.27
N LEU A 48 7.76 9.95 14.54
CA LEU A 48 8.05 8.58 14.97
C LEU A 48 6.84 7.66 14.78
N LEU A 49 5.63 8.09 15.17
CA LEU A 49 4.41 7.32 14.93
C LEU A 49 4.15 7.11 13.44
N SER A 50 4.38 8.14 12.62
CA SER A 50 4.25 8.08 11.16
C SER A 50 5.29 7.15 10.51
N ALA A 51 6.52 7.13 11.03
CA ALA A 51 7.57 6.22 10.59
C ALA A 51 7.26 4.75 10.95
N LEU A 52 6.71 4.51 12.15
CA LEU A 52 6.23 3.20 12.56
C LEU A 52 5.07 2.73 11.67
N ASP A 53 4.08 3.59 11.41
CA ASP A 53 3.01 3.32 10.45
C ASP A 53 3.58 2.98 9.07
N PHE A 54 4.50 3.82 8.57
CA PHE A 54 5.16 3.61 7.29
C PHE A 54 5.81 2.22 7.21
N TRP A 55 6.55 1.83 8.26
CA TRP A 55 7.23 0.55 8.33
C TRP A 55 6.24 -0.62 8.39
N VAL A 56 5.19 -0.53 9.20
CA VAL A 56 4.16 -1.58 9.33
C VAL A 56 3.41 -1.76 8.02
N VAL A 57 3.06 -0.67 7.34
CA VAL A 57 2.39 -0.70 6.04
C VAL A 57 3.29 -1.35 5.00
N LYS A 58 4.56 -0.93 4.93
CA LYS A 58 5.54 -1.43 3.96
C LYS A 58 5.89 -2.90 4.16
N ASN A 59 6.13 -3.34 5.40
CA ASN A 59 6.73 -4.65 5.69
C ASN A 59 5.74 -5.71 6.16
N VAL A 60 4.65 -5.33 6.82
CA VAL A 60 3.69 -6.27 7.41
C VAL A 60 2.38 -6.27 6.63
N SER A 61 1.72 -5.11 6.57
CA SER A 61 0.40 -5.00 5.94
C SER A 61 0.47 -5.27 4.44
N GLY A 62 1.49 -4.74 3.76
CA GLY A 62 1.72 -4.99 2.33
C GLY A 62 1.88 -6.47 1.99
N ARG A 63 2.62 -7.22 2.81
CA ARG A 63 2.85 -8.65 2.59
C ARG A 63 1.62 -9.50 2.89
N ILE A 64 0.91 -9.20 3.99
CA ILE A 64 -0.20 -10.04 4.46
C ILE A 64 -1.53 -9.71 3.77
N LEU A 65 -1.84 -8.42 3.57
CA LEU A 65 -3.17 -8.00 3.08
C LEU A 65 -3.26 -7.94 1.56
N VAL A 66 -2.13 -7.67 0.88
CA VAL A 66 -2.08 -7.54 -0.58
C VAL A 66 -0.98 -8.38 -1.24
N GLY A 67 -0.13 -9.07 -0.49
CA GLY A 67 0.91 -9.93 -1.07
C GLY A 67 1.93 -9.16 -1.92
N LEU A 68 2.13 -7.87 -1.65
CA LEU A 68 3.03 -7.00 -2.42
C LEU A 68 4.21 -6.57 -1.54
N ARG A 69 5.37 -6.44 -2.17
CA ARG A 69 6.59 -5.95 -1.52
C ARG A 69 7.37 -5.07 -2.47
N TRP A 70 7.86 -3.95 -1.94
CA TRP A 70 8.71 -3.03 -2.70
C TRP A 70 9.91 -2.58 -1.86
N TRP A 71 11.03 -2.37 -2.53
CA TRP A 71 12.22 -1.77 -1.94
C TRP A 71 13.02 -1.04 -3.01
N ASN A 72 13.97 -0.23 -2.56
CA ASN A 72 14.89 0.48 -3.44
C ASN A 72 16.28 -0.09 -3.18
N GLU A 73 16.95 -0.49 -4.26
CA GLU A 73 18.33 -0.97 -4.26
C GLU A 73 19.18 0.05 -5.01
N ILE A 74 20.43 0.21 -4.59
CA ILE A 74 21.42 0.99 -5.34
C ILE A 74 22.23 -0.03 -6.13
N ASN A 75 22.27 0.11 -7.45
CA ASN A 75 23.07 -0.78 -8.30
C ASN A 75 24.57 -0.43 -8.21
N ASP A 76 25.43 -1.25 -8.82
CA ASP A 76 26.88 -1.03 -8.84
C ASP A 76 27.29 0.29 -9.53
N LEU A 77 26.37 0.88 -10.30
CA LEU A 77 26.53 2.17 -10.98
C LEU A 77 26.06 3.35 -10.12
N GLY A 78 25.59 3.11 -8.90
CA GLY A 78 25.07 4.14 -7.99
C GLY A 78 23.64 4.61 -8.28
N GLU A 79 22.93 3.96 -9.21
CA GLU A 79 21.57 4.32 -9.59
C GLU A 79 20.53 3.64 -8.69
N SER A 80 19.48 4.38 -8.32
CA SER A 80 18.39 3.87 -7.49
C SER A 80 17.42 3.02 -8.31
N VAL A 81 17.49 1.70 -8.18
CA VAL A 81 16.61 0.73 -8.84
C VAL A 81 15.47 0.34 -7.90
N TRP A 82 14.23 0.55 -8.34
CA TRP A 82 13.05 0.13 -7.60
C TRP A 82 12.71 -1.31 -7.93
N ARG A 83 12.74 -2.19 -6.93
CA ARG A 83 12.34 -3.59 -7.04
C ARG A 83 10.92 -3.77 -6.52
N PHE A 84 10.12 -4.50 -7.28
CA PHE A 84 8.73 -4.81 -6.95
C PHE A 84 8.55 -6.33 -7.02
N GLU A 85 8.00 -6.90 -5.96
CA GLU A 85 7.74 -8.32 -5.81
C GLU A 85 6.26 -8.50 -5.46
N CYS A 86 5.63 -9.51 -6.04
CA CYS A 86 4.27 -9.93 -5.70
C CYS A 86 4.24 -11.43 -5.49
N LEU A 87 3.27 -11.91 -4.71
CA LEU A 87 3.02 -13.35 -4.59
C LEU A 87 2.68 -13.97 -5.95
N ASP A 88 2.88 -15.28 -6.06
CA ASP A 88 2.53 -16.05 -7.24
C ASP A 88 1.02 -15.97 -7.55
N GLN A 89 0.65 -16.21 -8.81
CA GLN A 89 -0.71 -16.04 -9.32
C GLN A 89 -1.76 -16.83 -8.53
N GLU A 90 -1.46 -18.08 -8.16
CA GLU A 90 -2.39 -18.90 -7.38
C GLU A 90 -2.58 -18.33 -5.95
N SER A 91 -1.48 -17.83 -5.36
CA SER A 91 -1.48 -17.24 -4.03
C SER A 91 -2.20 -15.88 -4.01
N LEU A 92 -2.00 -15.04 -5.03
CA LEU A 92 -2.73 -13.78 -5.21
C LEU A 92 -4.22 -14.02 -5.44
N ALA A 93 -4.59 -15.04 -6.22
CA ALA A 93 -5.98 -15.40 -6.45
C ALA A 93 -6.69 -15.91 -5.18
N ARG A 94 -5.93 -16.50 -4.24
CA ARG A 94 -6.43 -16.97 -2.94
C ARG A 94 -6.52 -15.84 -1.90
N MET A 95 -5.98 -14.65 -2.17
CA MET A 95 -6.08 -13.54 -1.22
C MET A 95 -7.51 -13.02 -1.09
N ASN A 96 -7.89 -12.71 0.14
CA ASN A 96 -9.20 -12.18 0.46
C ASN A 96 -9.39 -10.78 -0.14
N LYS A 97 -10.47 -10.60 -0.91
CA LYS A 97 -10.75 -9.31 -1.58
C LYS A 97 -11.03 -8.19 -0.58
N LYS A 98 -11.64 -8.49 0.57
CA LYS A 98 -11.92 -7.48 1.61
C LYS A 98 -10.66 -6.98 2.30
N ASP A 99 -9.69 -7.86 2.57
CA ASP A 99 -8.40 -7.49 3.19
C ASP A 99 -7.64 -6.52 2.27
N SER A 100 -7.57 -6.86 0.97
CA SER A 100 -6.97 -5.99 -0.04
C SER A 100 -7.73 -4.67 -0.19
N TRP A 101 -9.06 -4.69 -0.24
CA TRP A 101 -9.87 -3.47 -0.32
C TRP A 101 -9.62 -2.54 0.88
N LEU A 102 -9.60 -3.09 2.10
CA LEU A 102 -9.36 -2.33 3.33
C LEU A 102 -7.96 -1.71 3.31
N PHE A 103 -6.94 -2.46 2.89
CA PHE A 103 -5.58 -1.94 2.77
C PHE A 103 -5.52 -0.69 1.87
N TRP A 104 -6.08 -0.77 0.66
CA TRP A 104 -6.04 0.35 -0.29
C TRP A 104 -6.85 1.54 0.21
N TRP A 105 -8.05 1.32 0.71
CA TRP A 105 -8.89 2.41 1.24
C TRP A 105 -8.25 3.10 2.43
N THR A 106 -7.73 2.34 3.38
CA THR A 106 -7.07 2.92 4.56
C THR A 106 -5.83 3.73 4.16
N LEU A 107 -5.05 3.25 3.18
CA LEU A 107 -3.88 3.95 2.68
C LEU A 107 -4.25 5.29 2.02
N TYR A 108 -5.29 5.31 1.18
CA TYR A 108 -5.76 6.55 0.54
C TYR A 108 -6.42 7.51 1.53
N LEU A 109 -7.27 7.00 2.43
CA LEU A 109 -7.94 7.82 3.45
C LEU A 109 -6.94 8.51 4.36
N SER A 110 -5.87 7.81 4.77
CA SER A 110 -4.78 8.39 5.56
C SER A 110 -4.12 9.56 4.83
N ALA A 111 -3.76 9.39 3.56
CA ALA A 111 -3.17 10.47 2.77
C ALA A 111 -4.12 11.67 2.62
N VAL A 112 -5.40 11.42 2.35
CA VAL A 112 -6.42 12.48 2.26
C VAL A 112 -6.57 13.22 3.60
N ALA A 113 -6.60 12.50 4.72
CA ALA A 113 -6.67 13.11 6.05
C ALA A 113 -5.48 14.06 6.30
N TRP A 114 -4.25 13.64 5.97
CA TRP A 114 -3.07 14.50 6.08
C TRP A 114 -3.13 15.72 5.15
N ILE A 115 -3.64 15.56 3.92
CA ILE A 115 -3.83 16.69 3.00
C ILE A 115 -4.83 17.70 3.56
N VAL A 116 -5.96 17.22 4.07
CA VAL A 116 -7.00 18.09 4.66
C VAL A 116 -6.44 18.85 5.85
N LEU A 117 -5.72 18.19 6.76
CA LEU A 117 -5.01 18.85 7.86
C LEU A 117 -3.97 19.87 7.35
N GLY A 118 -3.29 19.57 6.25
CA GLY A 118 -2.35 20.48 5.59
C GLY A 118 -3.02 21.77 5.12
N ILE A 119 -4.18 21.65 4.49
CA ILE A 119 -4.99 22.80 4.05
C ILE A 119 -5.44 23.63 5.27
N PHE A 120 -5.90 22.99 6.35
CA PHE A 120 -6.25 23.70 7.58
C PHE A 120 -5.05 24.44 8.20
N SER A 121 -3.88 23.81 8.23
CA SER A 121 -2.64 24.43 8.74
C SER A 121 -2.19 25.62 7.88
N LEU A 122 -2.36 25.54 6.56
CA LEU A 122 -2.08 26.63 5.63
C LEU A 122 -2.98 27.84 5.88
N ILE A 123 -4.28 27.63 6.04
CA ILE A 123 -5.25 28.70 6.32
C ILE A 123 -4.93 29.40 7.66
N ARG A 124 -4.44 28.64 8.65
CA ARG A 124 -4.00 29.19 9.95
C ARG A 124 -2.61 29.84 9.94
N PHE A 125 -1.89 29.86 8.82
CA PHE A 125 -0.51 30.38 8.72
C PHE A 125 0.47 29.79 9.74
N GLN A 126 0.27 28.53 10.14
CA GLN A 126 1.15 27.84 11.09
C GLN A 126 2.20 27.00 10.33
N ALA A 127 3.33 27.63 10.00
CA ALA A 127 4.39 27.01 9.19
C ALA A 127 5.05 25.79 9.86
N ASP A 128 5.19 25.81 11.19
CA ASP A 128 5.82 24.71 11.94
C ASP A 128 5.05 23.40 11.78
N TYR A 129 3.73 23.47 11.87
CA TYR A 129 2.83 22.32 11.72
C TYR A 129 2.80 21.77 10.29
N LEU A 130 3.07 22.63 9.29
CA LEU A 130 3.16 22.23 7.90
C LEU A 130 4.36 21.32 7.64
N LEU A 131 5.48 21.51 8.34
CA LEU A 131 6.64 20.62 8.25
C LEU A 131 6.31 19.20 8.68
N VAL A 132 5.58 19.05 9.80
CA VAL A 132 5.13 17.73 10.31
C VAL A 132 4.26 17.03 9.26
N ILE A 133 3.30 17.76 8.70
CA ILE A 133 2.39 17.24 7.68
C ILE A 133 3.15 16.85 6.41
N GLY A 134 4.13 17.65 5.98
CA GLY A 134 4.97 17.36 4.81
C GLY A 134 5.70 16.03 4.94
N VAL A 135 6.31 15.75 6.10
CA VAL A 135 6.98 14.46 6.36
C VAL A 135 5.96 13.32 6.34
N CYS A 136 4.84 13.45 7.06
CA CYS A 136 3.83 12.40 7.13
C CYS A 136 3.20 12.09 5.75
N LEU A 137 2.94 13.13 4.97
CA LEU A 137 2.39 13.01 3.63
C LEU A 137 3.38 12.31 2.69
N THR A 138 4.66 12.66 2.77
CA THR A 138 5.71 12.03 1.95
C THR A 138 5.81 10.53 2.22
N LEU A 139 5.77 10.11 3.49
CA LEU A 139 5.78 8.70 3.87
C LEU A 139 4.53 7.95 3.36
N ASN A 140 3.35 8.56 3.46
CA ASN A 140 2.11 7.97 2.93
C ASN A 140 2.16 7.85 1.40
N ILE A 141 2.61 8.89 0.69
CA ILE A 141 2.76 8.89 -0.77
C ILE A 141 3.79 7.84 -1.21
N ALA A 142 4.92 7.69 -0.52
CA ALA A 142 5.92 6.68 -0.84
C ALA A 142 5.32 5.26 -0.82
N ASN A 143 4.51 4.94 0.21
CA ASN A 143 3.77 3.68 0.25
C ASN A 143 2.76 3.56 -0.89
N ILE A 144 1.93 4.59 -1.13
CA ILE A 144 0.95 4.58 -2.23
C ILE A 144 1.63 4.31 -3.58
N VAL A 145 2.69 5.04 -3.90
CA VAL A 145 3.42 4.91 -5.16
C VAL A 145 4.10 3.54 -5.25
N GLY A 146 4.77 3.09 -4.19
CA GLY A 146 5.44 1.80 -4.14
C GLY A 146 4.47 0.64 -4.41
N PHE A 147 3.37 0.59 -3.66
CA PHE A 147 2.35 -0.46 -3.84
C PHE A 147 1.60 -0.35 -5.17
N THR A 148 1.34 0.87 -5.66
CA THR A 148 0.67 1.06 -6.95
C THR A 148 1.55 0.55 -8.09
N LYS A 149 2.87 0.80 -8.03
CA LYS A 149 3.83 0.25 -8.99
C LYS A 149 3.91 -1.28 -8.89
N CYS A 150 3.98 -1.86 -7.69
CA CYS A 150 3.88 -3.31 -7.48
C CYS A 150 2.64 -3.91 -8.16
N ARG A 151 1.47 -3.32 -7.89
CA ARG A 151 0.19 -3.83 -8.42
C ARG A 151 0.13 -3.77 -9.94
N LYS A 152 0.67 -2.70 -10.54
CA LYS A 152 0.75 -2.56 -12.00
C LYS A 152 1.68 -3.60 -12.60
N ASP A 153 2.82 -3.83 -11.98
CA ASP A 153 3.80 -4.81 -12.45
C ASP A 153 3.29 -6.25 -12.33
N ALA A 154 2.71 -6.60 -11.18
CA ALA A 154 2.03 -7.89 -10.96
C ALA A 154 0.97 -8.15 -12.03
N LYS A 155 0.11 -7.17 -12.32
CA LYS A 155 -0.93 -7.30 -13.36
C LYS A 155 -0.34 -7.56 -14.75
N LYS A 156 0.81 -6.94 -15.09
CA LYS A 156 1.49 -7.17 -16.38
C LYS A 156 2.06 -8.59 -16.46
N GLN A 157 2.74 -9.06 -15.42
CA GLN A 157 3.31 -10.42 -15.37
C GLN A 157 2.22 -11.48 -15.55
N ILE A 158 1.07 -11.30 -14.89
CA ILE A 158 -0.10 -12.19 -15.01
C ILE A 158 -0.65 -12.20 -16.45
N GLN A 159 -0.78 -11.02 -17.06
CA GLN A 159 -1.28 -10.90 -18.43
C GLN A 159 -0.33 -11.56 -19.44
N GLN A 160 0.98 -11.43 -19.25
CA GLN A 160 2.00 -12.07 -20.09
C GLN A 160 1.92 -13.61 -19.97
N PHE A 161 1.83 -14.14 -18.76
CA PHE A 161 1.70 -15.58 -18.53
C PHE A 161 0.41 -16.16 -19.12
N ALA A 162 -0.72 -15.45 -18.98
CA ALA A 162 -1.98 -15.84 -19.59
C ALA A 162 -1.89 -15.86 -21.12
N THR A 163 -1.25 -14.85 -21.72
CA THR A 163 -1.05 -14.77 -23.18
C THR A 163 -0.18 -15.92 -23.68
N GLN A 164 0.93 -16.21 -23.00
CA GLN A 164 1.83 -17.31 -23.35
C GLN A 164 1.16 -18.68 -23.22
N THR A 165 0.36 -18.89 -22.16
CA THR A 165 -0.38 -20.14 -21.94
C THR A 165 -1.47 -20.32 -23.01
N ILE A 166 -2.20 -19.27 -23.36
CA ILE A 166 -3.21 -19.33 -24.41
C ILE A 166 -2.54 -19.58 -25.77
N ALA A 167 -1.43 -18.91 -26.08
CA ALA A 167 -0.69 -19.11 -27.32
C ALA A 167 -0.14 -20.54 -27.44
N SER A 168 0.39 -21.12 -26.37
CA SER A 168 0.90 -22.50 -26.38
C SER A 168 -0.22 -23.54 -26.50
N ARG A 169 -1.39 -23.30 -25.87
CA ARG A 169 -2.60 -24.13 -26.05
C ARG A 169 -3.17 -24.04 -27.46
N PHE A 170 -3.18 -22.85 -28.06
CA PHE A 170 -3.65 -22.66 -29.43
C PHE A 170 -2.70 -23.30 -30.45
N SER A 171 -1.38 -23.11 -30.28
CA SER A 171 -0.37 -23.75 -31.12
C SER A 171 -0.44 -25.27 -31.05
N SER A 172 -0.55 -25.86 -29.84
CA SER A 172 -0.70 -27.31 -29.68
C SER A 172 -2.01 -27.85 -30.26
N THR A 173 -3.12 -27.10 -30.14
CA THR A 173 -4.40 -27.48 -30.76
C THR A 173 -4.31 -27.45 -32.29
N LEU A 174 -3.73 -26.40 -32.87
CA LEU A 174 -3.51 -26.31 -34.32
C LEU A 174 -2.58 -27.42 -34.81
N GLN A 175 -1.44 -27.64 -34.14
CA GLN A 175 -0.50 -28.67 -34.54
C GLN A 175 -1.13 -30.07 -34.48
N SER A 176 -1.97 -30.35 -33.48
CA SER A 176 -2.74 -31.59 -33.41
C SER A 176 -3.83 -31.71 -34.48
N ALA A 177 -4.43 -30.61 -34.91
CA ALA A 177 -5.44 -30.59 -35.98
C ALA A 177 -4.80 -30.77 -37.37
N PHE A 178 -3.59 -30.23 -37.58
CA PHE A 178 -2.84 -30.38 -38.83
C PHE A 178 -2.08 -31.71 -38.93
N SER A 179 -1.78 -32.41 -37.83
CA SER A 179 -1.17 -33.75 -37.86
C SER A 179 -2.16 -34.89 -38.12
N VAL A 180 -3.46 -34.60 -38.18
CA VAL A 180 -4.54 -35.58 -38.42
C VAL A 180 -5.05 -35.55 -39.88
N VAL A 181 -4.54 -34.63 -40.70
CA VAL A 181 -4.77 -34.54 -42.16
C VAL A 181 -3.51 -34.95 -42.90
#